data_AF-P48904-F1
#
_entry.id   AF-P48904-F1
#
_cell.length_a   1.000
_cell.length_b   1.000
_cell.length_c   1.000
_cell.angle_alpha   90.00
_cell.angle_beta   90.00
_cell.angle_gamma   90.00
#
_symmetry.space_group_name_H-M   'P 1'
#
loop_
_entity.id
_entity.type
_entity.pdbx_description
1 polymer ?
#
loop_
_entity_poly.entity_id
_entity_poly.type
_entity_poly.pdbx_seq_one_letter_code
_entity_poly.pdbx_strand_id
1 'polypeptide(L)'
;PLAGFFSKLFVFTACLQSSLYFLTFIGILLSGITAFYYIQIIKIIYFGRLNFWSIYIPIDKSNAVMISITTLLLILFFADNSIFITSNLVSLNIFHFLK
;
A
#
# COMPACT_ATOMS: atom_id res chain seq x y z
N PRO A 1 3.15 10.71 2.37
CA PRO A 1 3.42 9.26 2.44
C PRO A 1 2.17 8.52 1.94
N LEU A 2 2.28 7.35 1.30
CA LEU A 2 1.13 6.66 0.72
C LEU A 2 0.51 5.68 1.72
N ALA A 3 -0.77 5.36 1.55
CA ALA A 3 -1.51 4.38 2.38
C ALA A 3 -0.75 3.05 2.56
N GLY A 4 -0.09 2.57 1.50
CA GLY A 4 0.68 1.33 1.51
C GLY A 4 1.93 1.33 2.39
N PHE A 5 2.49 2.49 2.72
CA PHE A 5 3.61 2.57 3.68
C PHE A 5 3.08 2.42 5.12
N PHE A 6 1.99 3.11 5.44
CA PHE A 6 1.39 3.06 6.77
C PHE A 6 0.81 1.69 7.08
N SER A 7 0.18 1.02 6.12
CA SER A 7 -0.31 -0.34 6.32
C SER A 7 0.80 -1.31 6.76
N LYS A 8 1.97 -1.27 6.09
CA LYS A 8 3.13 -2.07 6.48
C LYS A 8 3.69 -1.66 7.84
N LEU A 9 3.78 -0.36 8.12
CA LEU A 9 4.22 0.12 9.44
C LEU A 9 3.34 -0.43 10.56
N PHE A 10 2.00 -0.38 10.43
CA PHE A 10 1.08 -0.91 11.44
C PHE A 10 1.26 -2.42 11.65
N VAL A 11 1.44 -3.18 10.57
CA VAL A 11 1.74 -4.62 10.64
C VAL A 11 3.05 -4.87 11.38
N PHE A 12 4.12 -4.13 11.04
CA PHE A 12 5.40 -4.28 11.73
C PHE A 12 5.33 -3.88 13.20
N THR A 13 4.61 -2.81 13.55
CA THR A 13 4.40 -2.44 14.96
C THR A 13 3.62 -3.52 15.72
N ALA A 14 2.61 -4.15 15.11
CA ALA A 14 1.86 -5.24 15.72
C ALA A 14 2.72 -6.52 15.89
N CYS A 15 3.59 -6.83 14.91
CA CYS A 15 4.55 -7.93 15.03
C CYS A 15 5.59 -7.68 16.12
N LEU A 16 6.09 -6.43 16.26
CA LEU A 16 7.00 -6.07 17.34
C LEU A 16 6.35 -6.18 18.73
N GLN A 17 5.09 -5.74 18.86
CA GLN A 17 4.32 -5.87 20.10
C GLN A 17 4.05 -7.33 20.48
N SER A 18 3.90 -8.22 19.50
CA SER A 18 3.75 -9.67 19.71
C SER A 18 5.08 -10.42 19.81
N SER A 19 6.20 -9.71 20.01
CA SER A 19 7.56 -10.30 20.18
C SER A 19 8.07 -11.09 18.97
N LEU A 20 7.49 -10.90 17.77
CA LEU A 20 7.85 -11.59 16.53
C LEU A 20 9.03 -10.89 15.81
N TYR A 21 10.16 -10.70 16.51
CA TYR A 21 11.28 -9.92 16.01
C TYR A 21 11.89 -10.46 14.71
N PHE A 22 12.05 -11.77 14.60
CA PHE A 22 12.61 -12.42 13.42
C PHE A 22 11.74 -12.17 12.16
N LEU A 23 10.42 -12.32 12.30
CA LEU A 23 9.47 -12.08 11.22
C LEU A 23 9.44 -10.61 10.81
N THR A 24 9.42 -9.70 11.79
CA THR A 24 9.49 -8.26 11.53
C THR A 24 10.74 -7.88 10.75
N PHE A 25 11.90 -8.40 11.16
CA PHE A 25 13.18 -8.11 10.49
C PHE A 25 13.18 -8.56 9.03
N ILE A 26 12.75 -9.79 8.75
CA ILE A 26 12.62 -10.31 7.38
C ILE A 26 11.64 -9.46 6.57
N GLY A 27 10.50 -9.08 7.17
CA GLY A 27 9.49 -8.24 6.52
C GLY A 27 10.02 -6.87 6.11
N ILE A 28 10.82 -6.23 6.98
CA ILE A 28 11.45 -4.94 6.68
C ILE A 28 12.47 -5.08 5.55
N LEU A 29 13.32 -6.12 5.58
CA LEU A 29 14.31 -6.37 4.52
C LEU A 29 13.63 -6.59 3.15
N LEU A 30 12.62 -7.46 3.09
CA LEU A 30 11.85 -7.72 1.86
C LEU A 30 11.15 -6.45 1.36
N SER A 31 10.61 -5.62 2.26
CA SER A 31 10.02 -4.34 1.88
C SER A 31 11.06 -3.35 1.31
N GLY A 32 12.31 -3.39 1.79
CA GLY A 32 13.40 -2.58 1.26
C GLY A 32 13.82 -3.03 -0.14
N ILE A 33 14.02 -4.35 -0.34
CA ILE A 33 14.39 -4.92 -1.64
C ILE A 33 13.31 -4.63 -2.70
N THR A 34 12.04 -4.81 -2.33
CA THR A 34 10.92 -4.49 -3.24
C THR A 34 10.85 -3.00 -3.56
N ALA A 35 11.07 -2.12 -2.58
CA ALA A 35 11.11 -0.67 -2.82
C ALA A 35 12.23 -0.27 -3.80
N PHE A 36 13.42 -0.85 -3.67
CA PHE A 36 14.52 -0.64 -4.63
C PHE A 36 14.10 -1.04 -6.06
N TYR A 37 13.50 -2.23 -6.20
CA TYR A 37 13.01 -2.72 -7.49
C TYR A 37 11.93 -1.82 -8.10
N TYR A 38 10.94 -1.37 -7.30
CA TYR A 38 9.89 -0.46 -7.79
C TYR A 38 10.46 0.90 -8.21
N ILE A 39 11.38 1.48 -7.44
CA ILE A 39 12.04 2.75 -7.81
C ILE A 39 12.84 2.59 -9.11
N GLN A 40 13.53 1.46 -9.29
CA GLN A 40 14.24 1.17 -10.53
C GLN A 40 13.29 1.12 -11.73
N ILE A 41 12.12 0.49 -11.60
CA ILE A 41 11.10 0.48 -12.66
C ILE A 41 10.63 1.90 -12.98
N ILE A 42 10.27 2.68 -11.95
CA ILE A 42 9.83 4.07 -12.13
C ILE A 42 10.91 4.88 -12.85
N LYS A 43 12.17 4.72 -12.45
CA LYS A 43 13.31 5.38 -13.12
C LYS A 43 13.39 5.02 -14.60
N ILE A 44 13.22 3.74 -14.95
CA ILE A 44 13.23 3.29 -16.35
C ILE A 44 12.06 3.88 -17.14
N ILE A 45 10.87 3.98 -16.55
CA ILE A 45 9.69 4.55 -17.22
C ILE A 45 9.87 6.05 -17.48
N TYR A 46 10.37 6.81 -16.50
CA TYR A 46 10.48 8.27 -16.59
C TYR A 46 11.72 8.76 -17.34
N PHE A 47 12.85 8.05 -17.22
CA PHE A 47 14.14 8.47 -17.81
C PHE A 47 14.64 7.53 -18.91
N GLY A 48 13.96 6.42 -19.17
CA GLY A 48 14.29 5.52 -20.25
C GLY A 48 13.99 6.15 -21.61
N ARG A 49 14.95 6.05 -22.54
CA ARG A 49 14.71 6.42 -23.93
C ARG A 49 13.87 5.30 -24.56
N LEU A 50 12.62 5.60 -24.88
CA LEU A 50 11.77 4.72 -25.68
C LEU A 50 12.22 4.84 -27.14
N ASN A 51 12.79 3.78 -27.70
CA ASN A 51 13.19 3.75 -29.10
C ASN A 51 12.00 3.54 -30.06
N PHE A 52 10.80 3.34 -29.51
CA PHE A 52 9.57 3.09 -30.25
C PHE A 52 8.49 4.10 -29.86
N TRP A 53 7.71 4.53 -30.84
CA TRP A 53 6.52 5.35 -30.62
C TRP A 53 5.44 4.47 -29.97
N SER A 54 5.21 4.67 -28.68
CA SER A 54 4.12 3.99 -27.98
C SER A 54 2.78 4.62 -28.38
N ILE A 55 1.94 3.87 -29.09
CA ILE A 55 0.56 4.28 -29.37
C ILE A 55 -0.25 4.00 -28.11
N TYR A 56 -0.72 5.07 -27.46
CA TYR A 56 -1.61 4.96 -26.29
C TYR A 56 -3.04 4.74 -26.76
N ILE A 57 -3.64 3.62 -26.37
CA ILE A 57 -5.05 3.35 -26.61
C ILE A 57 -5.84 4.16 -25.57
N PRO A 58 -6.86 4.94 -25.96
CA PRO A 58 -7.67 5.67 -25.01
C PRO A 58 -8.34 4.70 -24.03
N ILE A 59 -8.30 5.05 -22.73
CA ILE A 59 -8.89 4.25 -21.67
C ILE A 59 -10.41 4.51 -21.66
N ASP A 60 -11.20 3.44 -21.62
CA ASP A 60 -12.66 3.53 -21.49
C ASP A 60 -13.08 4.33 -20.26
N LYS A 61 -14.21 5.05 -20.36
CA LYS A 61 -14.69 5.93 -19.29
C LYS A 61 -14.86 5.22 -17.95
N SER A 62 -15.35 3.98 -17.94
CA SER A 62 -15.49 3.16 -16.72
C SER A 62 -14.15 2.93 -16.03
N ASN A 63 -13.14 2.51 -16.81
CA ASN A 63 -11.80 2.24 -16.30
C ASN A 63 -11.11 3.52 -15.81
N ALA A 64 -11.26 4.64 -16.54
CA ALA A 64 -10.73 5.93 -16.13
C ALA A 64 -11.30 6.39 -14.78
N VAL A 65 -12.61 6.21 -14.57
CA VAL A 65 -13.27 6.52 -13.29
C VAL A 65 -12.80 5.58 -12.16
N MET A 66 -12.60 4.29 -12.44
CA MET A 66 -12.06 3.35 -11.45
C MET A 66 -10.64 3.72 -11.01
N ILE A 67 -9.77 4.07 -11.97
CA ILE A 67 -8.39 4.49 -11.67
C ILE A 67 -8.39 5.80 -10.89
N SER A 68 -9.23 6.78 -11.25
CA SER A 68 -9.29 8.06 -10.53
C SER A 68 -9.80 7.89 -9.10
N ILE A 69 -10.85 7.09 -8.87
CA ILE A 69 -11.38 6.82 -7.54
C ILE A 69 -10.34 6.09 -6.68
N THR A 70 -9.69 5.05 -7.20
CA THR A 70 -8.70 4.28 -6.44
C THR A 70 -7.45 5.09 -6.10
N THR A 71 -6.94 5.88 -7.05
CA THR A 71 -5.81 6.78 -6.81
C THR A 71 -6.15 7.87 -5.79
N LEU A 72 -7.35 8.45 -5.87
CA LEU A 72 -7.84 9.43 -4.90
C LEU A 72 -7.97 8.82 -3.50
N LEU A 73 -8.48 7.59 -3.36
CA LEU A 73 -8.53 6.88 -2.08
C LEU A 73 -7.13 6.62 -1.49
N LEU A 74 -6.15 6.26 -2.31
CA LEU A 74 -4.76 6.07 -1.85
C LEU A 74 -4.11 7.35 -1.33
N ILE A 75 -4.51 8.51 -1.88
CA ILE A 75 -4.03 9.84 -1.48
C ILE A 75 -4.77 10.33 -0.22
N LEU A 76 -6.10 10.21 -0.19
CA LEU A 76 -6.95 10.69 0.91
C LEU A 76 -6.94 9.79 2.15
N PHE A 77 -6.23 8.66 2.14
CA PHE A 77 -6.16 7.74 3.28
C PHE A 77 -5.76 8.41 4.62
N PHE A 78 -5.05 9.55 4.58
CA PHE A 78 -4.67 10.31 5.78
C PHE A 78 -5.73 11.28 6.31
N ALA A 79 -6.79 11.54 5.55
CA ALA A 79 -7.78 12.56 5.91
C ALA A 79 -8.63 12.14 7.12
N ASP A 80 -8.94 10.85 7.25
CA ASP A 80 -9.85 10.35 8.29
C ASP A 80 -9.26 9.20 9.12
N ASN A 81 -9.29 9.38 10.45
CA ASN A 81 -9.00 8.32 11.42
C ASN A 81 -10.10 7.25 11.51
N SER A 82 -11.21 7.42 10.78
CA SER A 82 -12.39 6.55 10.84
C SER A 82 -12.04 5.10 10.48
N ILE A 83 -11.16 4.88 9.51
CA ILE A 83 -10.72 3.54 9.07
C ILE A 83 -10.00 2.80 10.21
N PHE A 84 -9.20 3.50 11.01
CA PHE A 84 -8.51 2.91 12.16
C PHE A 84 -9.49 2.56 13.29
N ILE A 85 -10.51 3.39 13.50
CA ILE A 85 -11.53 3.14 14.51
C ILE A 85 -12.37 1.92 14.12
N THR A 86 -12.81 1.83 12.86
CA THR A 86 -13.61 0.69 12.40
C THR A 86 -12.81 -0.62 12.44
N SER A 87 -11.52 -0.61 12.07
CA SER A 87 -10.67 -1.80 12.19
C SER A 87 -10.54 -2.28 13.64
N ASN A 88 -10.39 -1.35 14.59
CA ASN A 88 -10.31 -1.69 16.01
C ASN A 88 -11.64 -2.25 16.54
N LEU A 89 -12.78 -1.66 16.16
CA LEU A 89 -14.11 -2.17 16.55
C LEU A 89 -14.36 -3.58 16.01
N VAL A 90 -13.99 -3.86 14.75
CA VAL A 90 -14.08 -5.21 14.18
C VAL A 90 -13.20 -6.20 14.96
N SER A 91 -11.97 -5.80 15.32
CA SER A 91 -11.07 -6.67 16.10
C SER A 91 -11.62 -7.00 17.50
N LEU A 92 -12.26 -6.03 18.16
CA LEU A 92 -12.91 -6.22 19.46
C LEU A 92 -14.13 -7.14 19.36
N ASN A 93 -14.95 -6.98 18.31
CA ASN A 93 -16.12 -7.84 18.07
C ASN A 93 -15.70 -9.30 17.84
N ILE A 94 -14.63 -9.53 17.08
CA ILE A 94 -14.08 -10.88 16.87
C ILE A 94 -13.58 -11.47 18.19
N PHE A 95 -12.88 -10.68 19.01
CA PHE A 95 -12.40 -11.13 20.32
C PHE A 95 -13.52 -11.50 21.28
N HIS A 96 -14.64 -10.76 21.27
CA HIS A 96 -15.83 -11.10 22.04
C HIS A 96 -16.50 -12.40 21.56
N PHE A 97 -16.52 -12.65 20.25
CA PHE A 97 -17.12 -13.86 19.70
C PHE A 97 -16.30 -15.14 19.98
N LEU A 98 -14.98 -15.01 20.13
CA LEU A 98 -14.07 -16.14 20.38
C LEU A 98 -13.92 -16.52 21.87
N LYS A 99 -14.44 -15.71 22.78
CA LYS A 99 -14.48 -15.99 24.23
C LYS A 99 -15.80 -16.62 24.63
#